data_AF-U9TYM3-F1
#
_entry.id   AF-U9TYM3-F1
#
_cell.length_a   1.000
_cell.length_b   1.000
_cell.length_c   1.000
_cell.angle_alpha   90.00
_cell.angle_beta   90.00
_cell.angle_gamma   90.00
#
_symmetry.space_group_name_H-M   'P 1'
#
loop_
_entity.id
_entity.type
_entity.pdbx_description
1 polymer ?
#
loop_
_entity_poly.entity_id
_entity_poly.type
_entity_poly.pdbx_seq_one_letter_code
_entity_poly.pdbx_strand_id
1 'polypeptide(L)'
;MKDELYITIGRDNSKVQATDKEIRYLGCYFSSSNLRKRSIKRIKDIIEKFLNPIRRKRITVGHIAYFINHVLIPRVVYVAQLMTLSENEWNLLFTPVIKLVKQICGLPRSYPTSAIYHRYILGIIHEIKYAQIRSLFFLYLINSNSLASRSIMIRCRTAQLRLAIHDNIFEHDSESLFLGHQEAKSNLSLHNIIIARKLNIIIQQDYINRSTWTISGGNMPIREIFITHRCLNLLRKIGTANSYPLIYASQLMLPYEHIMNLACYRFIAGLSAKGRIAKWFQLLTRWIKGILAPEMSRHSLFNFLSNILQP
;
A
#
# COMPACT_ATOMS: atom_id res chain seq x y z
N MET A 1 -24.95 23.31 7.76
CA MET A 1 -25.22 22.56 9.01
C MET A 1 -24.22 21.42 9.07
N LYS A 2 -23.31 21.40 10.04
CA LYS A 2 -22.48 20.23 10.32
C LYS A 2 -23.36 19.33 11.18
N ASP A 3 -23.89 18.26 10.60
CA ASP A 3 -24.50 17.21 11.42
C ASP A 3 -23.45 16.75 12.43
N GLU A 4 -23.81 16.75 13.71
CA GLU A 4 -22.93 16.28 14.77
C GLU A 4 -22.72 14.77 14.59
N LEU A 5 -21.70 14.40 13.83
CA LEU A 5 -21.25 13.02 13.69
C LEU A 5 -20.60 12.59 15.00
N TYR A 6 -21.40 11.99 15.88
CA TYR A 6 -20.93 11.30 17.07
C TYR A 6 -21.10 9.78 16.92
N ILE A 7 -20.21 9.02 17.52
CA ILE A 7 -20.31 7.56 17.62
C ILE A 7 -20.42 7.23 19.11
N THR A 8 -21.37 6.37 19.47
CA THR A 8 -21.49 5.83 20.82
C THR A 8 -20.54 4.63 20.95
N ILE A 9 -19.65 4.66 21.95
CA ILE A 9 -18.65 3.60 22.18
C ILE A 9 -18.76 3.09 23.62
N GLY A 10 -18.66 1.77 23.78
CA GLY A 10 -18.64 1.08 25.07
C GLY A 10 -20.02 0.69 25.58
N ARG A 11 -20.06 -0.09 26.68
CA ARG A 11 -21.31 -0.44 27.38
C ARG A 11 -22.00 0.78 27.97
N ASP A 12 -21.23 1.83 28.27
CA ASP A 12 -21.71 3.05 28.91
C ASP A 12 -22.23 4.10 27.89
N ASN A 13 -22.31 3.74 26.59
CA ASN A 13 -22.78 4.62 25.50
C ASN A 13 -22.10 5.99 25.45
N SER A 14 -20.81 6.06 25.77
CA SER A 14 -20.05 7.32 25.72
C SER A 14 -20.06 7.91 24.30
N LYS A 15 -20.52 9.16 24.17
CA LYS A 15 -20.56 9.88 22.89
C LYS A 15 -19.17 10.41 22.56
N VAL A 16 -18.55 9.86 21.52
CA VAL A 16 -17.27 10.34 21.00
C VAL A 16 -17.51 11.20 19.77
N GLN A 17 -17.10 12.46 19.85
CA GLN A 17 -17.19 13.43 18.75
C GLN A 17 -15.88 13.49 17.96
N ALA A 18 -15.99 13.82 16.66
CA ALA A 18 -14.82 14.07 15.82
C ALA A 18 -13.99 15.24 16.38
N THR A 19 -12.78 14.94 16.83
CA THR A 19 -11.87 15.94 17.43
C THR A 19 -10.67 16.17 16.52
N ASP A 20 -10.27 17.42 16.34
CA ASP A 20 -9.02 17.77 15.61
C ASP A 20 -7.75 17.55 16.46
N LYS A 21 -7.92 17.42 17.77
CA LYS A 21 -6.86 17.09 18.72
C LYS A 21 -6.50 15.61 18.61
N GLU A 22 -5.24 15.31 18.89
CA GLU A 22 -4.74 13.95 18.85
C GLU A 22 -5.23 13.14 20.03
N ILE A 23 -5.78 11.96 19.75
CA ILE A 23 -6.33 11.04 20.75
C ILE A 23 -5.36 9.87 20.91
N ARG A 24 -5.09 9.48 22.16
CA ARG A 24 -4.34 8.27 22.48
C ARG A 24 -5.31 7.16 22.87
N TYR A 25 -5.27 6.04 22.17
CA TYR A 25 -6.07 4.86 22.46
C TYR A 25 -5.20 3.60 22.40
N LEU A 26 -5.19 2.82 23.48
CA LEU A 26 -4.36 1.61 23.65
C LEU A 26 -2.87 1.81 23.30
N GLY A 27 -2.31 3.01 23.55
CA GLY A 27 -0.93 3.32 23.21
C GLY A 27 -0.67 3.70 21.75
N CYS A 28 -1.68 3.61 20.88
CA CYS A 28 -1.68 4.20 19.54
C CYS A 28 -2.21 5.63 19.59
N TYR A 29 -1.77 6.45 18.63
CA TYR A 29 -2.17 7.85 18.54
C TYR A 29 -2.90 8.10 17.23
N PHE A 30 -4.01 8.83 17.30
CA PHE A 30 -4.90 9.13 16.19
C PHE A 30 -5.02 10.64 16.05
N SER A 31 -4.72 11.18 14.87
CA SER A 31 -4.81 12.62 14.58
C SER A 31 -5.41 12.86 13.19
N SER A 32 -6.16 13.97 13.03
CA SER A 32 -6.73 14.38 11.74
C SER A 32 -5.65 14.88 10.76
N SER A 33 -4.53 15.39 11.25
CA SER A 33 -3.42 15.90 10.43
C SER A 33 -2.03 15.39 10.86
N ASN A 34 -1.09 15.30 9.90
CA ASN A 34 0.34 15.01 10.11
C ASN A 34 0.71 13.73 10.89
N LEU A 35 -0.13 12.68 10.80
CA LEU A 35 0.05 11.42 11.54
C LEU A 35 1.41 10.76 11.28
N ARG A 36 1.86 10.69 10.02
CA ARG A 36 3.09 9.93 9.65
C ARG A 36 4.35 10.51 10.28
N LYS A 37 4.61 11.82 10.10
CA LYS A 37 5.83 12.48 10.63
C LYS A 37 5.90 12.38 12.15
N ARG A 38 4.78 12.61 12.84
CA ARG A 38 4.69 12.49 14.30
C ARG A 38 4.94 11.07 14.77
N SER A 39 4.36 10.09 14.08
CA SER A 39 4.52 8.69 14.48
C SER A 39 5.95 8.19 14.24
N ILE A 40 6.62 8.61 13.17
CA ILE A 40 8.06 8.36 12.97
C ILE A 40 8.88 8.99 14.10
N LYS A 41 8.59 10.24 14.48
CA LYS A 41 9.27 10.90 15.62
C LYS A 41 9.08 10.10 16.91
N ARG A 42 7.87 9.61 17.20
CA ARG A 42 7.61 8.77 18.37
C ARG A 42 8.40 7.47 18.37
N ILE A 43 8.51 6.80 17.23
CA ILE A 43 9.33 5.59 17.13
C ILE A 43 10.80 5.93 17.44
N LYS A 44 11.33 7.03 16.89
CA LYS A 44 12.67 7.52 17.22
C LYS A 44 12.83 7.79 18.72
N ASP A 45 11.86 8.45 19.34
CA ASP A 45 11.89 8.74 20.78
C ASP A 45 11.84 7.46 21.62
N ILE A 46 11.07 6.44 21.22
CA ILE A 46 11.02 5.13 21.88
C ILE A 46 12.37 4.44 21.80
N ILE A 47 12.99 4.43 20.61
CA ILE A 47 14.31 3.83 20.38
C ILE A 47 15.35 4.57 21.22
N GLU A 48 15.43 5.90 21.17
CA GLU A 48 16.40 6.68 21.95
C GLU A 48 16.22 6.49 23.46
N LYS A 49 14.97 6.52 23.96
CA LYS A 49 14.69 6.26 25.39
C LYS A 49 15.13 4.86 25.82
N PHE A 50 15.02 3.87 24.94
CA PHE A 50 15.49 2.51 25.21
C PHE A 50 17.02 2.41 25.17
N LEU A 51 17.69 3.07 24.22
CA LEU A 51 19.14 3.00 24.05
C LEU A 51 19.92 3.81 25.09
N ASN A 52 19.40 4.95 25.55
CA ASN A 52 20.06 5.84 26.50
C ASN A 52 20.58 5.16 27.79
N PRO A 53 19.77 4.37 28.52
CA PRO A 53 20.26 3.67 29.72
C PRO A 53 21.25 2.55 29.39
N ILE A 54 21.19 1.96 28.19
CA ILE A 54 22.04 0.85 27.75
C ILE A 54 23.43 1.37 27.37
N ARG A 55 23.53 2.54 26.73
CA ARG A 55 24.78 3.16 26.24
C ARG A 55 25.89 3.24 27.28
N ARG A 56 25.56 3.42 28.55
CA ARG A 56 26.52 3.59 29.66
C ARG A 56 26.73 2.32 30.49
N LYS A 57 25.94 1.27 30.26
CA LYS A 57 25.99 0.04 31.06
C LYS A 57 26.89 -1.00 30.39
N ARG A 58 27.66 -1.73 31.21
CA ARG A 58 28.36 -2.95 30.76
C ARG A 58 27.35 -4.07 30.67
N ILE A 59 26.98 -4.44 29.44
CA ILE A 59 25.97 -5.45 29.15
C ILE A 59 26.60 -6.50 28.24
N THR A 60 26.39 -7.78 28.55
CA THR A 60 26.88 -8.86 27.70
C THR A 60 26.11 -8.92 26.37
N VAL A 61 26.73 -9.50 25.36
CA VAL A 61 26.15 -9.71 24.03
C VAL A 61 24.78 -10.41 24.05
N GLY A 62 24.62 -11.46 24.86
CA GLY A 62 23.34 -12.18 24.97
C GLY A 62 22.20 -11.32 25.53
N HIS A 63 22.45 -10.58 26.61
CA HIS A 63 21.47 -9.66 27.20
C HIS A 63 21.01 -8.56 26.22
N ILE A 64 21.91 -7.95 25.43
CA ILE A 64 21.50 -6.92 24.48
C ILE A 64 20.67 -7.51 23.33
N ALA A 65 21.03 -8.69 22.81
CA ALA A 65 20.24 -9.39 21.81
C ALA A 65 18.84 -9.72 22.35
N TYR A 66 18.74 -10.21 23.58
CA TYR A 66 17.47 -10.49 24.25
C TYR A 66 16.61 -9.23 24.39
N PHE A 67 17.16 -8.14 24.93
CA PHE A 67 16.40 -6.90 25.11
C PHE A 67 15.92 -6.31 23.77
N ILE A 68 16.74 -6.37 22.72
CA ILE A 68 16.32 -5.90 21.39
C ILE A 68 15.17 -6.77 20.86
N ASN A 69 15.33 -8.09 20.88
CA ASN A 69 14.39 -9.03 20.28
C ASN A 69 13.06 -9.11 21.02
N HIS A 70 13.08 -9.11 22.36
CA HIS A 70 11.89 -9.34 23.18
C HIS A 70 11.26 -8.07 23.75
N VAL A 71 11.97 -6.93 23.75
CA VAL A 71 11.44 -5.67 24.31
C VAL A 71 11.33 -4.58 23.27
N LEU A 72 12.45 -4.24 22.59
CA LEU A 72 12.45 -3.10 21.67
C LEU A 72 11.61 -3.37 20.42
N ILE A 73 11.88 -4.48 19.73
CA ILE A 73 11.23 -4.81 18.47
C ILE A 73 9.71 -4.91 18.64
N PRO A 74 9.15 -5.69 19.60
CA PRO A 74 7.71 -5.76 19.81
C PRO A 74 7.07 -4.39 20.07
N ARG A 75 7.73 -3.53 20.85
CA ARG A 75 7.24 -2.19 21.17
C ARG A 75 7.21 -1.28 19.94
N VAL A 76 8.25 -1.31 19.12
CA VAL A 76 8.32 -0.52 17.88
C VAL A 76 7.29 -1.04 16.87
N VAL A 77 7.20 -2.36 16.70
CA VAL A 77 6.23 -3.05 15.83
C VAL A 77 4.79 -2.67 16.17
N TYR A 78 4.45 -2.67 17.46
CA TYR A 78 3.13 -2.30 17.93
C TYR A 78 2.77 -0.85 17.58
N VAL A 79 3.69 0.10 17.79
CA VAL A 79 3.45 1.51 17.44
C VAL A 79 3.42 1.70 15.92
N ALA A 80 4.20 0.92 15.17
CA ALA A 80 4.26 0.94 13.71
C ALA A 80 3.06 0.27 13.03
N GLN A 81 2.15 -0.39 13.76
CA GLN A 81 1.11 -1.23 13.17
C GLN A 81 0.13 -0.46 12.25
N LEU A 82 -0.12 0.81 12.55
CA LEU A 82 -1.06 1.66 11.81
C LEU A 82 -0.42 2.44 10.65
N MET A 83 0.90 2.33 10.46
CA MET A 83 1.62 3.07 9.42
C MET A 83 2.28 2.14 8.41
N THR A 84 2.54 2.69 7.23
CA THR A 84 3.26 2.02 6.15
C THR A 84 4.71 2.52 6.16
N LEU A 85 5.65 1.70 6.62
CA LEU A 85 7.07 2.04 6.62
C LEU A 85 7.77 1.27 5.51
N SER A 86 8.60 1.94 4.72
CA SER A 86 9.48 1.29 3.75
C SER A 86 10.67 0.65 4.45
N GLU A 87 11.33 -0.28 3.77
CA GLU A 87 12.56 -0.92 4.23
C GLU A 87 13.67 0.11 4.52
N ASN A 88 13.80 1.14 3.70
CA ASN A 88 14.76 2.22 3.94
C ASN A 88 14.42 3.01 5.22
N GLU A 89 13.13 3.25 5.48
CA GLU A 89 12.70 3.94 6.70
C GLU A 89 12.99 3.10 7.94
N TRP A 90 12.75 1.78 7.89
CA TRP A 90 13.12 0.87 8.97
C TRP A 90 14.63 0.85 9.24
N ASN A 91 15.44 0.68 8.18
CA ASN A 91 16.90 0.70 8.29
C ASN A 91 17.42 2.00 8.94
N LEU A 92 16.85 3.15 8.57
CA LEU A 92 17.19 4.44 9.18
C LEU A 92 16.79 4.51 10.66
N LEU A 93 15.64 3.93 11.04
CA LEU A 93 15.18 3.88 12.42
C LEU A 93 16.06 2.95 13.29
N PHE A 94 16.52 1.82 12.75
CA PHE A 94 17.33 0.83 13.48
C PHE A 94 18.84 1.06 13.40
N THR A 95 19.31 1.94 12.52
CA THR A 95 20.72 2.36 12.47
C THR A 95 21.34 2.66 13.85
N PRO A 96 20.72 3.46 14.76
CA PRO A 96 21.27 3.71 16.09
C PRO A 96 21.34 2.44 16.96
N VAL A 97 20.41 1.50 16.79
CA VAL A 97 20.41 0.21 17.49
C VAL A 97 21.59 -0.64 17.05
N ILE A 98 21.80 -0.76 15.73
CA ILE A 98 22.93 -1.53 15.17
C ILE A 98 24.28 -0.92 15.55
N LYS A 99 24.39 0.41 15.57
CA LYS A 99 25.60 1.09 16.04
C LYS A 99 25.90 0.76 17.50
N LEU A 100 24.89 0.77 18.37
CA LEU A 100 25.08 0.42 19.78
C LEU A 100 25.47 -1.05 19.95
N VAL A 101 24.84 -1.96 19.21
CA VAL A 101 25.19 -3.39 19.24
C VAL A 101 26.64 -3.60 18.83
N LYS A 102 27.09 -2.99 17.73
CA LYS A 102 28.49 -3.07 17.29
C LYS A 102 29.44 -2.55 18.37
N GLN A 103 29.10 -1.43 19.00
CA GLN A 103 29.90 -0.85 20.08
C GLN A 103 29.99 -1.78 21.31
N ILE A 104 28.87 -2.36 21.75
CA ILE A 104 28.84 -3.29 22.90
C ILE A 104 29.63 -4.57 22.61
N CYS A 105 29.59 -5.05 21.37
CA CYS A 105 30.32 -6.24 20.96
C CYS A 105 31.80 -5.97 20.64
N GLY A 106 32.27 -4.72 20.73
CA GLY A 106 33.64 -4.35 20.33
C GLY A 106 33.92 -4.50 18.83
N LEU A 107 32.88 -4.51 17.99
CA LEU A 107 32.99 -4.71 16.55
C LEU A 107 33.32 -3.41 15.82
N PRO A 108 34.11 -3.47 14.73
CA PRO A 108 34.39 -2.30 13.91
C PRO A 108 33.11 -1.76 13.26
N ARG A 109 33.08 -0.46 12.96
CA ARG A 109 31.92 0.18 12.30
C ARG A 109 31.58 -0.47 10.96
N SER A 110 32.62 -0.91 10.23
CA SER A 110 32.53 -1.60 8.93
C SER A 110 32.03 -3.04 9.00
N TYR A 111 31.82 -3.61 10.20
CA TYR A 111 31.37 -4.99 10.34
C TYR A 111 30.04 -5.24 9.61
N PRO A 112 29.89 -6.35 8.86
CA PRO A 112 28.69 -6.60 8.06
C PRO A 112 27.44 -6.70 8.94
N THR A 113 26.43 -5.88 8.63
CA THR A 113 25.17 -5.85 9.37
C THR A 113 24.37 -7.15 9.20
N SER A 114 24.54 -7.85 8.07
CA SER A 114 23.96 -9.19 7.83
C SER A 114 24.41 -10.23 8.87
N ALA A 115 25.68 -10.20 9.29
CA ALA A 115 26.19 -11.11 10.32
C ALA A 115 25.54 -10.84 11.69
N ILE A 116 25.14 -9.60 11.99
CA ILE A 116 24.44 -9.25 13.23
C ILE A 116 23.04 -9.88 13.28
N TYR A 117 22.38 -10.00 12.12
CA TYR A 117 21.07 -10.63 12.02
C TYR A 117 21.13 -12.16 12.00
N HIS A 118 22.30 -12.73 11.72
CA HIS A 118 22.45 -14.18 11.60
C HIS A 118 22.20 -14.86 12.95
N ARG A 119 21.32 -15.89 12.94
CA ARG A 119 20.86 -16.61 14.14
C ARG A 119 22.00 -17.16 15.00
N TYR A 120 23.06 -17.63 14.36
CA TYR A 120 24.19 -18.28 15.03
C TYR A 120 25.32 -17.32 15.45
N ILE A 121 25.18 -16.02 15.19
CA ILE A 121 26.18 -15.01 15.58
C ILE A 121 25.62 -14.14 16.71
N LEU A 122 24.70 -13.25 16.37
CA LEU A 122 24.05 -12.33 17.33
C LEU A 122 22.54 -12.54 17.38
N GLY A 123 21.95 -13.05 16.30
CA GLY A 123 20.54 -13.42 16.24
C GLY A 123 19.57 -12.26 16.45
N ILE A 124 19.96 -11.02 16.16
CA ILE A 124 19.04 -9.89 16.22
C ILE A 124 17.98 -10.05 15.13
N ILE A 125 16.72 -9.89 15.51
CA ILE A 125 15.58 -10.02 14.61
C ILE A 125 15.66 -8.92 13.54
N HIS A 126 15.76 -9.35 12.28
CA HIS A 126 15.73 -8.46 11.13
C HIS A 126 14.35 -7.84 10.93
N GLU A 127 14.31 -6.66 10.31
CA GLU A 127 13.11 -5.91 9.94
C GLU A 127 12.14 -6.74 9.05
N ILE A 128 12.69 -7.64 8.23
CA ILE A 128 11.91 -8.58 7.40
C ILE A 128 11.00 -9.48 8.25
N LYS A 129 11.40 -9.89 9.46
CA LYS A 129 10.52 -10.70 10.33
C LYS A 129 9.27 -9.93 10.75
N TYR A 130 9.36 -8.61 10.95
CA TYR A 130 8.17 -7.81 11.21
C TYR A 130 7.24 -7.78 9.99
N ALA A 131 7.80 -7.59 8.79
CA ALA A 131 7.05 -7.64 7.55
C ALA A 131 6.31 -8.98 7.39
N GLN A 132 6.95 -10.10 7.76
CA GLN A 132 6.32 -11.43 7.78
C GLN A 132 5.16 -11.54 8.78
N ILE A 133 5.37 -11.14 10.05
CA ILE A 133 4.32 -11.16 11.09
C ILE A 133 3.11 -10.33 10.65
N ARG A 134 3.37 -9.18 10.03
CA ARG A 134 2.34 -8.28 9.52
C ARG A 134 1.55 -8.91 8.37
N SER A 135 2.22 -9.56 7.42
CA SER A 135 1.57 -10.28 6.33
C SER A 135 0.72 -11.45 6.85
N LEU A 136 1.20 -12.18 7.87
CA LEU A 136 0.43 -13.26 8.50
C LEU A 136 -0.84 -12.73 9.19
N PHE A 137 -0.73 -11.65 9.96
CA PHE A 137 -1.89 -11.03 10.61
C PHE A 137 -2.90 -10.50 9.60
N PHE A 138 -2.42 -9.93 8.49
CA PHE A 138 -3.27 -9.50 7.38
C PHE A 138 -4.03 -10.67 6.75
N LEU A 139 -3.36 -11.80 6.50
CA LEU A 139 -4.00 -13.02 5.96
C LEU A 139 -5.06 -13.58 6.91
N TYR A 140 -4.75 -13.65 8.20
CA TYR A 140 -5.71 -14.05 9.23
C TYR A 140 -6.96 -13.16 9.23
N LEU A 141 -6.76 -11.84 9.15
CA LEU A 141 -7.89 -10.91 9.14
C LEU A 141 -8.75 -11.01 7.89
N ILE A 142 -8.17 -11.19 6.69
CA ILE A 142 -8.94 -11.37 5.45
C ILE A 142 -9.86 -12.59 5.54
N ASN A 143 -9.37 -13.67 6.15
CA ASN A 143 -10.14 -14.91 6.30
C ASN A 143 -11.13 -14.88 7.49
N SER A 144 -11.11 -13.82 8.31
CA SER A 144 -12.02 -13.68 9.44
C SER A 144 -13.36 -13.07 9.03
N ASN A 145 -14.47 -13.47 9.67
CA ASN A 145 -15.78 -12.84 9.48
C ASN A 145 -15.98 -11.66 10.47
N SER A 146 -15.04 -10.73 10.48
CA SER A 146 -15.04 -9.58 11.41
C SER A 146 -15.34 -8.25 10.70
N LEU A 147 -15.77 -7.24 11.45
CA LEU A 147 -15.88 -5.86 10.92
C LEU A 147 -14.52 -5.35 10.40
N ALA A 148 -13.42 -5.77 11.04
CA ALA A 148 -12.07 -5.48 10.59
C ALA A 148 -11.80 -6.07 9.20
N SER A 149 -12.17 -7.34 8.97
CA SER A 149 -12.09 -7.98 7.65
C SER A 149 -12.84 -7.19 6.58
N ARG A 150 -14.11 -6.84 6.84
CA ARG A 150 -14.91 -6.02 5.91
C ARG A 150 -14.23 -4.70 5.57
N SER A 151 -13.64 -4.03 6.57
CA SER A 151 -12.89 -2.79 6.36
C SER A 151 -11.64 -2.99 5.51
N ILE A 152 -10.94 -4.11 5.68
CA ILE A 152 -9.76 -4.48 4.88
C ILE A 152 -10.17 -4.75 3.43
N MET A 153 -11.26 -5.50 3.22
CA MET A 153 -11.80 -5.80 1.90
C MET A 153 -12.22 -4.52 1.16
N ILE A 154 -12.90 -3.59 1.84
CA ILE A 154 -13.23 -2.27 1.28
C ILE A 154 -11.96 -1.51 0.90
N ARG A 155 -10.94 -1.48 1.77
CA ARG A 155 -9.65 -0.82 1.46
C ARG A 155 -8.95 -1.46 0.26
N CYS A 156 -8.98 -2.79 0.13
CA CYS A 156 -8.44 -3.47 -1.05
C CYS A 156 -9.23 -3.09 -2.31
N ARG A 157 -10.56 -2.98 -2.24
CA ARG A 157 -11.39 -2.48 -3.36
C ARG A 157 -11.09 -1.03 -3.72
N THR A 158 -10.99 -0.15 -2.74
CA THR A 158 -10.60 1.24 -3.00
C THR A 158 -9.23 1.31 -3.68
N ALA A 159 -8.28 0.45 -3.29
CA ALA A 159 -6.98 0.37 -3.96
C ALA A 159 -7.11 -0.14 -5.41
N GLN A 160 -7.92 -1.18 -5.61
CA GLN A 160 -8.20 -1.76 -6.93
C GLN A 160 -8.74 -0.69 -7.90
N LEU A 161 -9.73 0.08 -7.46
CA LEU A 161 -10.33 1.16 -8.25
C LEU A 161 -9.34 2.31 -8.52
N ARG A 162 -8.57 2.74 -7.53
CA ARG A 162 -7.59 3.84 -7.70
C ARG A 162 -6.45 3.48 -8.64
N LEU A 163 -6.03 2.22 -8.64
CA LEU A 163 -4.99 1.71 -9.53
C LEU A 163 -5.55 1.22 -10.87
N ALA A 164 -6.86 1.34 -11.10
CA ALA A 164 -7.56 0.84 -12.30
C ALA A 164 -7.22 -0.62 -12.62
N ILE A 165 -7.16 -1.47 -11.60
CA ILE A 165 -6.90 -2.90 -11.76
C ILE A 165 -8.23 -3.57 -12.09
N HIS A 166 -8.33 -4.16 -13.27
CA HIS A 166 -9.53 -4.88 -13.68
C HIS A 166 -9.57 -6.31 -13.12
N ASP A 167 -8.40 -6.95 -13.02
CA ASP A 167 -8.24 -8.28 -12.43
C ASP A 167 -8.21 -8.30 -10.90
N ASN A 168 -8.17 -9.52 -10.35
CA ASN A 168 -8.01 -9.76 -8.93
C ASN A 168 -6.73 -9.13 -8.36
N ILE A 169 -6.89 -8.15 -7.46
CA ILE A 169 -5.78 -7.44 -6.79
C ILE A 169 -4.81 -8.37 -6.04
N PHE A 170 -5.26 -9.54 -5.60
CA PHE A 170 -4.43 -10.50 -4.85
C PHE A 170 -3.55 -11.35 -5.77
N GLU A 171 -4.00 -11.63 -7.00
CA GLU A 171 -3.32 -12.47 -7.99
C GLU A 171 -2.59 -11.66 -9.06
N HIS A 172 -2.85 -10.35 -9.16
CA HIS A 172 -2.27 -9.48 -10.17
C HIS A 172 -0.73 -9.48 -10.21
N ASP A 173 -0.15 -9.15 -11.36
CA ASP A 173 1.29 -9.18 -11.60
C ASP A 173 2.08 -8.30 -10.60
N SER A 174 3.19 -8.85 -10.08
CA SER A 174 3.98 -8.26 -9.01
C SER A 174 4.69 -6.97 -9.45
N GLU A 175 5.27 -6.96 -10.66
CA GLU A 175 5.97 -5.79 -11.21
C GLU A 175 5.04 -4.61 -11.37
N SER A 176 3.85 -4.86 -11.91
CA SER A 176 2.83 -3.84 -12.08
C SER A 176 2.32 -3.27 -10.75
N LEU A 177 2.24 -4.08 -9.68
CA LEU A 177 1.79 -3.66 -8.35
C LEU A 177 2.80 -2.76 -7.64
N PHE A 178 4.10 -2.96 -7.87
CA PHE A 178 5.16 -2.11 -7.31
C PHE A 178 5.07 -0.65 -7.79
N LEU A 179 4.51 -0.42 -8.97
CA LEU A 179 4.27 0.92 -9.54
C LEU A 179 3.20 1.71 -8.74
N GLY A 180 2.40 1.01 -7.94
CA GLY A 180 1.42 1.56 -6.99
C GLY A 180 1.99 1.98 -5.63
N HIS A 181 3.31 1.96 -5.41
CA HIS A 181 3.92 2.18 -4.09
C HIS A 181 3.52 3.50 -3.40
N GLN A 182 3.20 4.55 -4.16
CA GLN A 182 2.72 5.81 -3.57
C GLN A 182 1.30 5.70 -3.00
N GLU A 183 0.39 5.01 -3.68
CA GLU A 183 -0.97 4.76 -3.16
C GLU A 183 -0.91 3.87 -1.92
N ALA A 184 0.03 2.92 -1.90
CA ALA A 184 0.29 2.09 -0.73
C ALA A 184 0.66 2.89 0.52
N LYS A 185 1.22 4.11 0.40
CA LYS A 185 1.51 4.96 1.58
C LYS A 185 0.24 5.43 2.30
N SER A 186 -0.88 5.50 1.59
CA SER A 186 -2.18 5.91 2.13
C SER A 186 -3.09 4.73 2.47
N ASN A 187 -2.82 3.56 1.88
CA ASN A 187 -3.62 2.36 2.03
C ASN A 187 -2.80 1.19 2.61
N LEU A 188 -3.05 0.93 3.90
CA LEU A 188 -2.37 -0.10 4.67
C LEU A 188 -2.56 -1.51 4.09
N SER A 189 -3.74 -1.83 3.55
CA SER A 189 -4.05 -3.15 2.99
C SER A 189 -3.24 -3.39 1.71
N LEU A 190 -3.19 -2.40 0.81
CA LEU A 190 -2.38 -2.46 -0.40
C LEU A 190 -0.89 -2.61 -0.06
N HIS A 191 -0.41 -1.88 0.94
CA HIS A 191 0.97 -2.01 1.41
C HIS A 191 1.28 -3.41 1.91
N ASN A 192 0.37 -4.06 2.63
CA ASN A 192 0.53 -5.43 3.09
C ASN A 192 0.58 -6.43 1.93
N ILE A 193 -0.23 -6.25 0.88
CA ILE A 193 -0.19 -7.09 -0.34
C ILE A 193 1.18 -6.96 -1.03
N ILE A 194 1.67 -5.72 -1.19
CA ILE A 194 2.99 -5.46 -1.81
C ILE A 194 4.12 -6.11 -0.98
N ILE A 195 4.07 -5.98 0.34
CA ILE A 195 5.05 -6.62 1.23
C ILE A 195 4.99 -8.14 1.12
N ALA A 196 3.79 -8.74 1.15
CA ALA A 196 3.62 -10.18 1.01
C ALA A 196 4.27 -10.68 -0.29
N ARG A 197 4.04 -9.99 -1.42
CA ARG A 197 4.68 -10.32 -2.70
C ARG A 197 6.20 -10.19 -2.68
N LYS A 198 6.77 -9.16 -2.03
CA LYS A 198 8.23 -9.05 -1.85
C LYS A 198 8.83 -10.22 -1.05
N LEU A 199 8.04 -10.80 -0.16
CA LEU A 199 8.43 -11.95 0.64
C LEU A 199 8.13 -13.29 -0.05
N ASN A 200 7.76 -13.28 -1.34
CA ASN A 200 7.31 -14.44 -2.10
C ASN A 200 6.10 -15.16 -1.47
N ILE A 201 5.26 -14.44 -0.73
CA ILE A 201 3.97 -14.93 -0.21
C ILE A 201 2.90 -14.60 -1.25
N ILE A 202 2.35 -15.65 -1.87
CA ILE A 202 1.30 -15.52 -2.88
C ILE A 202 -0.06 -15.70 -2.19
N ILE A 203 -0.96 -14.73 -2.40
CA ILE A 203 -2.34 -14.78 -1.92
C ILE A 203 -3.22 -15.13 -3.12
N GLN A 204 -3.93 -16.24 -3.04
CA GLN A 204 -4.83 -16.72 -4.08
C GLN A 204 -6.26 -16.73 -3.56
N GLN A 205 -7.22 -16.55 -4.47
CA GLN A 205 -8.63 -16.74 -4.14
C GLN A 205 -9.06 -18.18 -4.34
N ASP A 206 -10.02 -18.59 -3.51
CA ASP A 206 -10.72 -19.84 -3.73
C ASP A 206 -11.38 -19.86 -5.11
N TYR A 207 -11.35 -21.02 -5.74
CA TYR A 207 -11.89 -21.24 -7.09
C TYR A 207 -13.35 -20.78 -7.22
N ILE A 208 -14.15 -20.96 -6.17
CA ILE A 208 -15.58 -20.60 -6.12
C ILE A 208 -15.78 -19.07 -6.24
N ASN A 209 -14.85 -18.29 -5.68
CA ASN A 209 -14.98 -16.83 -5.56
C ASN A 209 -14.14 -16.06 -6.58
N ARG A 210 -13.60 -16.73 -7.60
CA ARG A 210 -12.61 -16.14 -8.52
C ARG A 210 -13.14 -14.91 -9.28
N SER A 211 -14.42 -14.90 -9.62
CA SER A 211 -15.08 -13.79 -10.30
C SER A 211 -15.43 -12.62 -9.39
N THR A 212 -15.37 -12.81 -8.06
CA THR A 212 -15.78 -11.75 -7.13
C THR A 212 -14.89 -10.54 -7.29
N TRP A 213 -13.58 -10.72 -7.49
CA TRP A 213 -12.62 -9.63 -7.61
C TRP A 213 -12.37 -9.09 -9.02
N THR A 214 -12.87 -9.75 -10.05
CA THR A 214 -12.78 -9.27 -11.43
C THR A 214 -13.86 -8.23 -11.71
N ILE A 215 -13.48 -7.08 -12.26
CA ILE A 215 -14.43 -6.05 -12.67
C ILE A 215 -14.80 -6.31 -14.13
N SER A 216 -15.92 -6.96 -14.38
CA SER A 216 -16.39 -7.28 -15.74
C SER A 216 -17.17 -6.13 -16.39
N GLY A 217 -17.34 -6.18 -17.71
CA GLY A 217 -18.25 -5.30 -18.46
C GLY A 217 -17.60 -4.22 -19.31
N GLY A 218 -16.27 -4.25 -19.50
CA GLY A 218 -15.58 -3.34 -20.40
C GLY A 218 -14.50 -4.02 -21.23
N ASN A 219 -14.25 -3.45 -22.40
CA ASN A 219 -13.15 -3.80 -23.29
C ASN A 219 -12.00 -2.79 -23.14
N MET A 220 -10.77 -3.28 -23.35
CA MET A 220 -9.54 -2.49 -23.37
C MET A 220 -9.20 -1.83 -22.01
N PRO A 221 -8.54 -2.56 -21.09
CA PRO A 221 -8.16 -2.05 -19.78
C PRO A 221 -7.23 -0.83 -19.90
N ILE A 222 -7.61 0.27 -19.26
CA ILE A 222 -6.83 1.53 -19.35
C ILE A 222 -5.44 1.34 -18.79
N ARG A 223 -5.32 0.56 -17.72
CA ARG A 223 -4.04 0.33 -17.06
C ARG A 223 -3.01 -0.29 -18.00
N GLU A 224 -3.41 -1.24 -18.84
CA GLU A 224 -2.51 -1.87 -19.83
C GLU A 224 -2.00 -0.86 -20.85
N ILE A 225 -2.90 -0.02 -21.38
CA ILE A 225 -2.52 1.08 -22.31
C ILE A 225 -1.47 2.00 -21.65
N PHE A 226 -1.68 2.37 -20.39
CA PHE A 226 -0.75 3.24 -19.67
C PHE A 226 0.58 2.55 -19.31
N ILE A 227 0.60 1.23 -19.12
CA ILE A 227 1.82 0.44 -18.96
C ILE A 227 2.61 0.46 -20.27
N THR A 228 1.96 0.15 -21.41
CA THR A 228 2.56 0.15 -22.74
C THR A 228 3.21 1.49 -23.09
N HIS A 229 2.54 2.60 -22.76
CA HIS A 229 3.05 3.95 -23.02
C HIS A 229 3.92 4.54 -21.88
N ARG A 230 4.31 3.75 -20.88
CA ARG A 230 5.14 4.16 -19.73
C ARG A 230 4.63 5.42 -19.00
N CYS A 231 3.31 5.61 -18.94
CA CYS A 231 2.66 6.84 -18.45
C CYS A 231 1.85 6.66 -17.15
N LEU A 232 2.13 5.62 -16.36
CA LEU A 232 1.37 5.26 -15.15
C LEU A 232 1.21 6.38 -14.11
N ASN A 233 2.12 7.34 -14.06
CA ASN A 233 2.01 8.51 -13.18
C ASN A 233 0.72 9.32 -13.42
N LEU A 234 0.19 9.28 -14.64
CA LEU A 234 -1.05 9.97 -15.02
C LEU A 234 -2.30 9.20 -14.60
N LEU A 235 -2.22 7.89 -14.41
CA LEU A 235 -3.35 7.05 -13.98
C LEU A 235 -3.85 7.44 -12.59
N ARG A 236 -2.95 7.90 -11.71
CA ARG A 236 -3.32 8.43 -10.38
C ARG A 236 -4.26 9.63 -10.45
N LYS A 237 -4.23 10.41 -11.53
CA LYS A 237 -5.11 11.57 -11.72
C LYS A 237 -6.51 11.19 -12.21
N ILE A 238 -6.72 9.93 -12.57
CA ILE A 238 -8.00 9.39 -13.05
C ILE A 238 -8.85 8.91 -11.87
N GLY A 239 -8.23 8.23 -10.90
CA GLY A 239 -8.88 7.54 -9.79
C GLY A 239 -9.41 8.42 -8.64
N THR A 240 -9.76 9.69 -8.89
CA THR A 240 -10.28 10.59 -7.83
C THR A 240 -11.80 10.53 -7.67
N ALA A 241 -12.53 9.99 -8.65
CA ALA A 241 -13.99 9.87 -8.58
C ALA A 241 -14.42 8.52 -8.01
N ASN A 242 -15.25 8.55 -6.96
CA ASN A 242 -15.81 7.34 -6.37
C ASN A 242 -17.11 6.87 -7.05
N SER A 243 -17.84 7.77 -7.74
CA SER A 243 -19.15 7.45 -8.32
C SER A 243 -19.07 6.76 -9.68
N TYR A 244 -18.06 7.05 -10.49
CA TYR A 244 -17.85 6.40 -11.79
C TYR A 244 -16.35 6.15 -12.02
N PRO A 245 -15.79 5.07 -11.45
CA PRO A 245 -14.38 4.74 -11.61
C PRO A 245 -14.08 4.32 -13.04
N LEU A 246 -13.10 4.97 -13.65
CA LEU A 246 -12.66 4.70 -15.00
C LEU A 246 -11.57 3.62 -15.02
N ILE A 247 -11.92 2.44 -15.53
CA ILE A 247 -11.11 1.21 -15.56
C ILE A 247 -10.85 0.76 -17.00
N TYR A 248 -11.85 0.91 -17.87
CA TYR A 248 -11.81 0.49 -19.27
C TYR A 248 -11.96 1.68 -20.20
N ALA A 249 -11.26 1.64 -21.33
CA ALA A 249 -11.36 2.70 -22.34
C ALA A 249 -12.72 2.67 -23.05
N SER A 250 -13.34 1.48 -23.14
CA SER A 250 -14.73 1.31 -23.60
C SER A 250 -15.74 2.14 -22.81
N GLN A 251 -15.50 2.46 -21.53
CA GLN A 251 -16.40 3.32 -20.73
C GLN A 251 -16.46 4.76 -21.24
N LEU A 252 -15.51 5.18 -22.08
CA LEU A 252 -15.50 6.50 -22.72
C LEU A 252 -16.03 6.46 -24.16
N MET A 253 -16.43 5.30 -24.65
CA MET A 253 -16.97 5.14 -25.99
C MET A 253 -18.49 5.22 -25.97
N LEU A 254 -19.03 6.08 -26.82
CA LEU A 254 -20.45 6.18 -27.12
C LEU A 254 -20.80 5.21 -28.27
N PRO A 255 -22.09 4.91 -28.49
CA PRO A 255 -22.53 4.23 -29.70
C PRO A 255 -21.95 4.94 -30.94
N TYR A 256 -21.56 4.16 -31.97
CA TYR A 256 -20.92 4.64 -33.22
C TYR A 256 -19.46 5.15 -33.10
N GLU A 257 -18.66 4.57 -32.19
CA GLU A 257 -17.21 4.84 -32.05
C GLU A 257 -16.84 6.29 -31.67
N HIS A 258 -17.82 7.10 -31.30
CA HIS A 258 -17.57 8.45 -30.82
C HIS A 258 -17.00 8.42 -29.39
N ILE A 259 -15.96 9.20 -29.14
CA ILE A 259 -15.37 9.33 -27.80
C ILE A 259 -16.13 10.41 -27.04
N MET A 260 -16.63 10.07 -25.85
CA MET A 260 -17.30 10.96 -24.93
C MET A 260 -16.42 12.17 -24.59
N ASN A 261 -16.99 13.37 -24.52
CA ASN A 261 -16.24 14.54 -24.07
C ASN A 261 -15.87 14.42 -22.57
N LEU A 262 -14.68 14.91 -22.18
CA LEU A 262 -14.23 14.91 -20.77
C LEU A 262 -15.22 15.62 -19.84
N ALA A 263 -15.89 16.67 -20.31
CA ALA A 263 -16.92 17.37 -19.52
C ALA A 263 -18.10 16.44 -19.16
N CYS A 264 -18.51 15.59 -20.11
CA CYS A 264 -19.58 14.60 -19.93
C CYS A 264 -19.12 13.50 -18.97
N TYR A 265 -17.91 12.96 -19.14
CA TYR A 265 -17.33 12.01 -18.18
C TYR A 265 -17.28 12.60 -16.76
N ARG A 266 -16.80 13.84 -16.61
CA ARG A 266 -16.70 14.50 -15.30
C ARG A 266 -18.08 14.69 -14.66
N PHE A 267 -19.09 15.02 -15.45
CA PHE A 267 -20.47 15.12 -14.98
C PHE A 267 -20.98 13.77 -14.42
N ILE A 268 -20.81 12.68 -15.18
CA ILE A 268 -21.18 11.32 -14.74
C ILE A 268 -20.40 10.92 -13.46
N ALA A 269 -19.11 11.26 -13.43
CA ALA A 269 -18.23 10.98 -12.30
C ALA A 269 -18.44 11.93 -11.09
N GLY A 270 -19.47 12.80 -11.11
CA GLY A 270 -19.75 13.74 -10.02
C GLY A 270 -18.63 14.76 -9.77
N LEU A 271 -17.77 14.99 -10.77
CA LEU A 271 -16.66 15.94 -10.72
C LEU A 271 -17.06 17.27 -11.38
N SER A 272 -16.49 18.38 -10.90
CA SER A 272 -16.67 19.69 -11.54
C SER A 272 -16.20 19.66 -12.99
N ALA A 273 -17.08 19.98 -13.95
CA ALA A 273 -16.77 20.05 -15.38
C ALA A 273 -15.96 21.29 -15.79
N LYS A 274 -15.70 22.22 -14.86
CA LYS A 274 -14.94 23.45 -15.13
C LYS A 274 -13.44 23.16 -15.21
N GLY A 275 -12.77 23.72 -16.23
CA GLY A 275 -11.31 23.73 -16.35
C GLY A 275 -10.77 23.25 -17.69
N ARG A 276 -9.44 23.20 -17.81
CA ARG A 276 -8.74 22.71 -19.01
C ARG A 276 -8.87 21.20 -19.15
N ILE A 277 -8.85 20.71 -20.40
CA ILE A 277 -8.85 19.28 -20.71
C ILE A 277 -7.61 18.64 -20.08
N ALA A 278 -7.80 17.54 -19.37
CA ALA A 278 -6.71 16.85 -18.69
C ALA A 278 -5.76 16.18 -19.69
N LYS A 279 -4.44 16.32 -19.47
CA LYS A 279 -3.40 15.72 -20.33
C LYS A 279 -3.55 14.21 -20.49
N TRP A 280 -3.94 13.51 -19.42
CA TRP A 280 -4.17 12.06 -19.46
C TRP A 280 -5.30 11.69 -20.42
N PHE A 281 -6.35 12.52 -20.47
CA PHE A 281 -7.52 12.28 -21.32
C PHE A 281 -7.18 12.53 -22.78
N GLN A 282 -6.44 13.60 -23.09
CA GLN A 282 -5.96 13.87 -24.46
C GLN A 282 -5.10 12.73 -25.02
N LEU A 283 -4.17 12.21 -24.19
CA LEU A 283 -3.32 11.08 -24.57
C LEU A 283 -4.15 9.81 -24.77
N LEU A 284 -5.05 9.50 -23.84
CA LEU A 284 -5.92 8.34 -23.93
C LEU A 284 -6.78 8.39 -25.20
N THR A 285 -7.42 9.52 -25.49
CA THR A 285 -8.22 9.72 -26.72
C THR A 285 -7.37 9.54 -27.97
N ARG A 286 -6.12 10.02 -27.98
CA ARG A 286 -5.19 9.81 -29.09
C ARG A 286 -4.85 8.33 -29.27
N TRP A 287 -4.59 7.60 -28.18
CA TRP A 287 -4.28 6.17 -28.23
C TRP A 287 -5.50 5.36 -28.67
N ILE A 288 -6.68 5.64 -28.14
CA ILE A 288 -7.94 4.99 -28.54
C ILE A 288 -8.20 5.20 -30.03
N LYS A 289 -8.05 6.43 -30.54
CA LYS A 289 -8.19 6.72 -31.98
C LYS A 289 -7.15 6.01 -32.84
N GLY A 290 -5.91 5.87 -32.35
CA GLY A 290 -4.87 5.11 -33.04
C GLY A 290 -5.16 3.60 -33.08
N ILE A 291 -5.84 3.07 -32.06
CA ILE A 291 -6.25 1.65 -31.99
C ILE A 291 -7.48 1.38 -32.87
N LEU A 292 -8.36 2.37 -33.04
CA LEU A 292 -9.56 2.29 -33.89
C LEU A 292 -9.32 2.63 -35.36
N ALA A 293 -8.15 3.17 -35.71
CA ALA A 293 -7.82 3.47 -37.11
C ALA A 293 -7.76 2.16 -37.91
N PRO A 294 -8.39 2.08 -39.09
CA PRO A 294 -8.44 0.86 -39.90
C PRO A 294 -7.14 0.67 -40.66
N GLU A 295 -6.02 0.49 -39.96
CA GLU A 295 -4.73 0.12 -40.54
C GLU A 295 -3.80 -0.43 -39.47
N MET A 296 -4.21 -1.54 -38.85
CA MET A 296 -3.31 -2.60 -38.42
C MET A 296 -4.10 -3.90 -38.45
N SER A 297 -3.68 -4.82 -39.32
CA SER A 297 -4.29 -6.12 -39.51
C SER A 297 -4.56 -6.80 -38.17
N ARG A 298 -5.75 -7.38 -38.00
CA ARG A 298 -6.15 -8.14 -36.80
C ARG A 298 -5.16 -9.26 -36.42
N HIS A 299 -4.24 -9.61 -37.32
CA HIS A 299 -3.13 -10.53 -37.10
C HIS A 299 -1.96 -9.94 -36.27
N SER A 300 -1.77 -8.61 -36.23
CA SER A 300 -0.68 -8.00 -35.46
C SER A 300 -1.02 -7.86 -33.97
N LEU A 301 -2.29 -7.67 -33.59
CA LEU A 301 -2.70 -7.60 -32.18
C LEU A 301 -2.53 -8.94 -31.45
N PHE A 302 -2.85 -10.06 -32.10
CA PHE A 302 -2.67 -11.38 -31.50
C PHE A 302 -1.18 -11.72 -31.38
N ASN A 303 -0.37 -11.40 -32.40
CA ASN A 303 1.08 -11.64 -32.39
C ASN A 303 1.85 -10.70 -31.44
N PHE A 304 1.38 -9.47 -31.22
CA PHE A 304 2.02 -8.52 -30.31
C PHE A 304 1.72 -8.84 -28.83
N LEU A 305 0.52 -9.37 -28.54
CA LEU A 305 0.15 -9.84 -27.21
C LEU A 305 0.72 -11.24 -26.90
N SER A 306 0.86 -12.12 -27.90
CA SER A 306 1.44 -13.46 -27.71
C SER A 306 2.96 -13.45 -27.50
N ASN A 307 3.69 -12.51 -28.10
CA ASN A 307 5.16 -12.41 -27.99
C ASN A 307 5.66 -11.89 -26.64
N ILE A 308 4.78 -11.55 -25.70
CA ILE A 308 5.13 -11.13 -24.33
C ILE A 308 4.90 -12.27 -23.31
N LEU A 309 4.31 -13.40 -23.74
CA LEU A 309 3.94 -14.53 -22.88
C LEU A 309 4.68 -15.84 -23.21
N GLN A 310 5.88 -15.77 -23.77
CA GLN A 310 6.83 -16.88 -23.75
C GLN A 310 8.09 -16.46 -22.98
N PRO A 311 8.71 -17.39 -22.23
CA PRO A 311 9.53 -17.10 -21.05
C PRO A 311 10.76 -16.24 -21.29
#